data_AF-V9LKB2-F1
#
_entry.id   AF-V9LKB2-F1
#
_cell.length_a   1.000
_cell.length_b   1.000
_cell.length_c   1.000
_cell.angle_alpha   90.00
_cell.angle_beta   90.00
_cell.angle_gamma   90.00
#
_symmetry.space_group_name_H-M   'P 1'
#
loop_
_entity.id
_entity.type
_entity.pdbx_description
1 polymer ?
#
loop_
_entity_poly.entity_id
_entity_poly.type
_entity_poly.pdbx_seq_one_letter_code
_entity_poly.pdbx_strand_id
1 'polypeptide(L)'
;GLLGSRDELDGRGYNYQRCDHGGGGEDLNGIYGLGNATLNTPWTKLLYGKRLFTNVINRAVEIAGDSLTQRLMHILSNKESQLPDPLLEETLLTHNYMENHVEEFSALCVESPSIGTRTHTVILINAKGEV
;
A
#
# COMPACT_ATOMS: atom_id res chain seq x y z
N GLY A 1 -9.98 -18.45 34.29
CA GLY A 1 -9.26 -19.63 33.79
C GLY A 1 -10.03 -20.14 32.59
N LEU A 2 -9.43 -20.46 31.45
CA LEU A 2 -8.13 -21.11 31.28
C LEU A 2 -7.20 -20.34 30.34
N LEU A 3 -5.93 -20.35 30.72
CA LEU A 3 -4.78 -20.12 29.87
C LEU A 3 -4.70 -21.25 28.83
N GLY A 4 -4.59 -20.88 27.56
CA GLY A 4 -4.24 -21.76 26.44
C GLY A 4 -3.09 -21.10 25.67
N SER A 5 -2.00 -21.84 25.57
CA SER A 5 -0.62 -21.49 25.22
C SER A 5 -0.38 -20.51 24.06
N ARG A 6 0.57 -19.59 24.30
CA ARG A 6 1.49 -19.07 23.29
C ARG A 6 2.23 -20.27 22.68
N ASP A 7 2.14 -20.45 21.37
CA ASP A 7 3.14 -21.07 20.48
C ASP A 7 2.43 -21.70 19.27
N GLU A 8 2.05 -20.86 18.30
CA GLU A 8 2.01 -21.23 16.89
C GLU A 8 1.90 -19.94 16.07
N LEU A 9 3.05 -19.28 15.88
CA LEU A 9 3.19 -18.27 14.83
C LEU A 9 3.27 -19.03 13.51
N ASP A 10 2.10 -19.39 12.99
CA ASP A 10 1.93 -19.85 11.61
C ASP A 10 2.55 -18.77 10.70
N GLY A 11 3.59 -19.17 9.96
CA GLY A 11 4.53 -18.32 9.23
C GLY A 11 3.93 -17.58 8.04
N ARG A 12 2.87 -16.80 8.27
CA ARG A 12 2.31 -15.87 7.29
C ARG A 12 3.22 -14.65 7.27
N GLY A 13 4.16 -14.66 6.32
CA GLY A 13 5.15 -13.61 6.14
C GLY A 13 4.52 -12.22 6.15
N TYR A 14 4.67 -11.51 7.26
CA TYR A 14 4.67 -10.07 7.22
C TYR A 14 5.96 -9.68 6.52
N ASN A 15 5.87 -9.22 5.26
CA ASN A 15 7.01 -8.64 4.56
C ASN A 15 7.39 -7.34 5.27
N TYR A 16 8.16 -7.45 6.36
CA TYR A 16 8.89 -6.34 6.93
C TYR A 16 10.16 -6.19 6.12
N GLN A 17 10.09 -5.42 5.03
CA GLN A 17 11.27 -5.15 4.23
C GLN A 17 12.11 -4.10 4.96
N ARG A 18 12.91 -4.57 5.93
CA ARG A 18 14.01 -3.80 6.48
C ARG A 18 15.04 -3.67 5.35
N CYS A 19 15.38 -2.43 4.98
CA CYS A 19 16.55 -2.16 4.17
C CYS A 19 17.82 -2.43 5.01
N ASP A 20 18.11 -3.69 5.34
CA ASP A 20 19.44 -4.08 5.86
C ASP A 20 20.39 -4.17 4.67
N HIS A 21 20.85 -3.02 4.19
CA HIS A 21 21.98 -2.96 3.26
C HIS A 21 23.27 -2.82 4.05
N GLY A 22 23.94 -3.96 4.26
CA GLY A 22 25.37 -3.96 4.49
C GLY A 22 26.07 -3.44 3.23
N GLY A 23 26.53 -2.19 3.27
CA GLY A 23 27.53 -1.64 2.36
C GLY A 23 27.00 -1.02 1.06
N GLY A 24 27.03 0.31 0.98
CA GLY A 24 26.82 1.09 -0.24
C GLY A 24 25.57 1.95 -0.16
N GLY A 25 25.74 3.22 0.21
CA GLY A 25 24.66 4.20 0.30
C GLY A 25 24.07 4.51 -1.07
N GLU A 26 22.96 3.85 -1.40
CA GLU A 26 22.04 4.36 -2.41
C GLU A 26 21.11 5.39 -1.76
N ASP A 27 20.93 6.49 -2.47
CA ASP A 27 20.11 7.61 -2.06
C ASP A 27 18.65 7.15 -1.96
N LEU A 28 18.10 7.05 -0.74
CA LEU A 28 16.70 6.64 -0.50
C LEU A 28 15.67 7.68 -0.99
N ASN A 29 16.11 8.75 -1.67
CA ASN A 29 15.27 9.75 -2.30
C ASN A 29 14.43 9.13 -3.42
N GLY A 30 13.14 8.93 -3.20
CA GLY A 30 12.25 8.37 -4.23
C GLY A 30 10.79 8.16 -3.82
N ILE A 31 9.99 7.71 -4.79
CA ILE A 31 8.58 7.35 -4.61
C ILE A 31 8.44 5.82 -4.60
N TYR A 32 8.05 5.27 -3.45
CA TYR A 32 7.90 3.84 -3.23
C TYR A 32 6.44 3.48 -2.99
N GLY A 33 6.03 2.35 -3.56
CA GLY A 33 4.74 1.73 -3.27
C GLY A 33 4.99 0.47 -2.45
N LEU A 34 4.35 0.38 -1.29
CA LEU A 34 4.49 -0.77 -0.39
C LEU A 34 3.19 -1.57 -0.39
N GLY A 35 3.31 -2.89 -0.45
CA GLY A 35 2.19 -3.82 -0.36
C GLY A 35 2.62 -5.10 0.32
N ASN A 36 1.73 -6.09 0.40
CA ASN A 36 2.03 -7.39 1.00
C ASN A 36 2.84 -8.32 0.07
N ALA A 37 3.47 -7.77 -0.96
CA ALA A 37 4.33 -8.45 -1.92
C ALA A 37 5.75 -7.86 -1.86
N THR A 38 6.63 -8.25 -2.79
CA THR A 38 7.95 -7.61 -2.89
C THR A 38 7.84 -6.16 -3.32
N LEU A 39 8.79 -5.29 -2.94
CA LEU A 39 8.80 -3.86 -3.25
C LEU A 39 8.51 -3.51 -4.73
N ASN A 40 8.95 -4.36 -5.66
CA ASN A 40 8.84 -4.11 -7.10
C ASN A 40 7.77 -4.95 -7.79
N THR A 41 6.89 -5.63 -7.04
CA THR A 41 5.81 -6.41 -7.66
C THR A 41 4.86 -5.44 -8.39
N PRO A 42 4.69 -5.56 -9.71
CA PRO A 42 4.07 -4.52 -10.53
C PRO A 42 2.54 -4.66 -10.59
N TRP A 43 1.87 -4.72 -9.43
CA TRP A 43 0.40 -4.77 -9.40
C TRP A 43 -0.16 -3.52 -10.06
N THR A 44 -1.13 -3.67 -10.95
CA THR A 44 -1.71 -2.56 -11.73
C THR A 44 -2.19 -1.44 -10.81
N LYS A 45 -2.83 -1.82 -9.69
CA LYS A 45 -3.27 -0.86 -8.67
C LYS A 45 -2.12 -0.09 -8.02
N LEU A 46 -0.98 -0.73 -7.78
CA LEU A 46 0.18 -0.10 -7.17
C LEU A 46 0.81 0.91 -8.14
N LEU A 47 0.97 0.53 -9.41
CA LEU A 47 1.47 1.41 -10.46
C LEU A 47 0.55 2.63 -10.66
N TYR A 48 -0.76 2.39 -10.69
CA TYR A 48 -1.78 3.44 -10.77
C TYR A 48 -1.69 4.40 -9.58
N GLY A 49 -1.68 3.89 -8.35
CA GLY A 49 -1.54 4.69 -7.13
C GLY A 49 -0.26 5.51 -7.11
N LYS A 50 0.88 4.90 -7.48
CA LYS A 50 2.17 5.61 -7.61
C LYS A 50 2.08 6.76 -8.61
N ARG A 51 1.41 6.56 -9.76
CA ARG A 51 1.19 7.62 -10.76
C ARG A 51 0.37 8.77 -10.19
N LEU A 52 -0.76 8.48 -9.54
CA LEU A 52 -1.60 9.51 -8.91
C LEU A 52 -0.84 10.29 -7.84
N PHE A 53 -0.13 9.57 -6.97
CA PHE A 53 0.68 10.17 -5.91
C PHE A 53 1.78 11.07 -6.48
N THR A 54 2.52 10.58 -7.48
CA THR A 54 3.58 11.35 -8.16
C THR A 54 3.03 12.65 -8.74
N ASN A 55 1.86 12.61 -9.38
CA ASN A 55 1.22 13.81 -9.93
C ASN A 55 0.85 14.83 -8.87
N VAL A 56 0.40 14.39 -7.69
CA VAL A 56 0.09 15.27 -6.56
C VAL A 56 1.36 15.86 -5.95
N ILE A 57 2.39 15.05 -5.71
CA ILE A 57 3.66 15.50 -5.13
C ILE A 57 4.40 16.46 -6.04
N ASN A 58 4.41 16.24 -7.35
CA ASN A 58 5.07 17.15 -8.30
C ASN A 58 4.44 18.55 -8.31
N ARG A 59 3.19 18.70 -7.83
CA ARG A 59 2.50 19.98 -7.69
C ARG A 59 2.45 20.47 -6.25
N ALA A 60 3.09 19.78 -5.30
CA ALA A 60 2.98 20.10 -3.88
C ALA A 60 3.44 21.53 -3.54
N VAL A 61 4.44 22.06 -4.26
CA VAL A 61 4.94 23.43 -4.08
C VAL A 61 3.87 24.48 -4.40
N GLU A 62 2.92 24.16 -5.27
CA GLU A 62 1.83 25.04 -5.71
C GLU A 62 0.56 24.89 -4.84
N ILE A 63 0.54 23.90 -3.94
CA ILE A 63 -0.64 23.48 -3.18
C ILE A 63 -0.43 23.81 -1.70
N ALA A 64 -1.37 24.54 -1.09
CA ALA A 64 -1.35 24.77 0.36
C ALA A 64 -1.50 23.45 1.14
N GLY A 65 -0.87 23.36 2.33
CA GLY A 65 -0.76 22.12 3.12
C GLY A 65 -2.07 21.33 3.29
N ASP A 66 -3.15 21.99 3.72
CA ASP A 66 -4.46 21.33 3.89
C ASP A 66 -5.01 20.74 2.58
N SER A 67 -4.78 21.42 1.46
CA SER A 67 -5.19 20.95 0.14
C SER A 67 -4.34 19.76 -0.33
N LEU A 68 -3.06 19.70 0.06
CA LEU A 68 -2.20 18.55 -0.24
C LEU A 68 -2.70 17.31 0.50
N THR A 69 -2.95 17.42 1.81
CA THR A 69 -3.47 16.30 2.61
C THR A 69 -4.80 15.80 2.07
N GLN A 70 -5.73 16.69 1.71
CA GLN A 70 -7.01 16.30 1.11
C GLN A 70 -6.84 15.53 -0.20
N ARG A 71 -5.93 15.96 -1.09
CA ARG A 71 -5.65 15.26 -2.35
C ARG A 71 -5.04 13.89 -2.12
N LEU A 72 -4.12 13.76 -1.17
CA LEU A 72 -3.53 12.48 -0.79
C LEU A 72 -4.59 11.53 -0.19
N MET A 73 -5.45 12.04 0.69
CA MET A 73 -6.56 11.26 1.25
C MET A 73 -7.54 10.81 0.16
N HIS A 74 -7.80 11.64 -0.84
CA HIS A 74 -8.64 11.28 -1.98
C HIS A 74 -8.06 10.11 -2.80
N ILE A 75 -6.74 10.12 -3.06
CA ILE A 75 -6.06 8.98 -3.70
C ILE A 75 -6.22 7.71 -2.86
N LEU A 76 -5.98 7.80 -1.56
CA LEU A 76 -6.05 6.65 -0.65
C LEU A 76 -7.46 6.07 -0.53
N SER A 77 -8.48 6.89 -0.76
CA SER A 77 -9.89 6.50 -0.68
C SER A 77 -10.45 6.02 -2.03
N ASN A 78 -9.62 5.89 -3.06
CA ASN A 78 -10.04 5.53 -4.40
C ASN A 78 -10.44 4.03 -4.49
N LYS A 79 -11.70 3.77 -4.82
CA LYS A 79 -12.30 2.43 -4.91
C LYS A 79 -12.40 1.90 -6.36
N GLU A 80 -11.85 2.64 -7.32
CA GLU A 80 -11.87 2.28 -8.73
C GLU A 80 -11.05 1.01 -8.97
N SER A 81 -11.68 -0.01 -9.53
CA SER A 81 -11.01 -1.24 -9.96
C SER A 81 -9.92 -0.92 -10.99
N GLN A 82 -8.75 -1.52 -10.79
CA GLN A 82 -7.60 -1.39 -11.70
C GLN A 82 -7.36 -2.67 -12.50
N LEU A 83 -8.42 -3.35 -12.89
CA LEU A 83 -8.35 -4.51 -13.76
C LEU A 83 -8.12 -4.10 -15.23
N PRO A 84 -7.49 -4.98 -16.04
CA PRO A 84 -6.98 -6.30 -15.67
C PRO A 84 -5.67 -6.25 -14.85
N ASP A 85 -5.49 -7.23 -13.97
CA ASP A 85 -4.24 -7.44 -13.21
C ASP A 85 -3.94 -8.94 -13.11
N PRO A 86 -3.33 -9.54 -14.14
CA PRO A 86 -3.10 -10.98 -14.19
C PRO A 86 -2.25 -11.51 -13.02
N LEU A 87 -1.32 -10.69 -12.51
CA LEU A 87 -0.48 -11.06 -11.38
C LEU A 87 -1.28 -11.08 -10.07
N LEU A 88 -2.19 -10.13 -9.89
CA LEU A 88 -3.13 -10.14 -8.77
C LEU A 88 -4.06 -11.36 -8.84
N GLU A 89 -4.64 -11.62 -10.01
CA GLU A 89 -5.52 -12.78 -10.26
C GLU A 89 -4.81 -14.09 -9.92
N GLU A 90 -3.61 -14.31 -10.46
CA GLU A 90 -2.77 -15.48 -10.17
C GLU A 90 -2.43 -15.58 -8.67
N THR A 91 -2.08 -14.46 -8.04
CA THR A 91 -1.74 -14.42 -6.61
C THR A 91 -2.92 -14.81 -5.74
N LEU A 92 -4.12 -14.28 -6.02
CA LEU A 92 -5.33 -14.57 -5.24
C LEU A 92 -5.73 -16.05 -5.38
N LEU A 93 -5.72 -16.58 -6.61
CA LEU A 93 -5.99 -18.00 -6.89
C LEU A 93 -5.00 -18.91 -6.15
N THR A 94 -3.70 -18.60 -6.19
CA THR A 94 -2.65 -19.41 -5.56
C THR A 94 -2.81 -19.50 -4.04
N HIS A 95 -3.29 -18.43 -3.41
CA HIS A 95 -3.44 -18.36 -1.96
C HIS A 95 -4.85 -18.76 -1.48
N ASN A 96 -5.68 -19.32 -2.37
CA ASN A 96 -7.09 -19.65 -2.11
C ASN A 96 -7.89 -18.43 -1.60
N TYR A 97 -7.45 -17.22 -1.95
CA TYR A 97 -8.27 -16.02 -1.80
C TYR A 97 -9.31 -16.06 -2.89
N MET A 98 -10.56 -15.97 -2.46
CA MET A 98 -11.74 -16.20 -3.27
C MET A 98 -11.69 -15.51 -4.63
N GLU A 99 -11.85 -16.30 -5.69
CA GLU A 99 -11.92 -15.89 -7.10
C GLU A 99 -12.89 -14.71 -7.32
N ASN A 100 -13.93 -14.61 -6.49
CA ASN A 100 -14.97 -13.59 -6.57
C ASN A 100 -14.59 -12.21 -6.00
N HIS A 101 -13.37 -12.03 -5.46
CA HIS A 101 -12.96 -10.77 -4.81
C HIS A 101 -11.89 -10.00 -5.60
N VAL A 102 -11.46 -10.51 -6.75
CA VAL A 102 -10.41 -9.90 -7.59
C VAL A 102 -10.69 -8.41 -7.85
N GLU A 103 -11.94 -8.07 -8.14
CA GLU A 103 -12.36 -6.68 -8.40
C GLU A 103 -12.14 -5.77 -7.18
N GLU A 104 -12.58 -6.19 -5.99
CA GLU A 104 -12.40 -5.43 -4.74
C GLU A 104 -10.92 -5.26 -4.40
N PHE A 105 -10.12 -6.32 -4.57
CA PHE A 105 -8.68 -6.30 -4.32
C PHE A 105 -7.89 -5.54 -5.38
N SER A 106 -8.46 -5.25 -6.55
CA SER A 106 -7.82 -4.45 -7.60
C SER A 106 -7.88 -2.94 -7.33
N ALA A 107 -8.66 -2.49 -6.34
CA ALA A 107 -8.75 -1.07 -5.96
C ALA A 107 -7.62 -0.65 -4.99
N LEU A 108 -7.36 0.67 -4.93
CA LEU A 108 -6.45 1.25 -3.93
C LEU A 108 -7.06 1.16 -2.52
N CYS A 109 -8.32 1.55 -2.38
CA CYS A 109 -9.13 1.34 -1.19
C CYS A 109 -10.00 0.10 -1.40
N VAL A 110 -9.54 -1.02 -0.85
CA VAL A 110 -10.29 -2.27 -0.83
C VAL A 110 -11.45 -2.12 0.16
N GLU A 111 -12.66 -2.22 -0.36
CA GLU A 111 -13.88 -2.33 0.44
C GLU A 111 -14.57 -3.64 0.09
N SER A 112 -14.83 -4.44 1.12
CA SER A 112 -15.48 -5.74 0.98
C SER A 112 -16.26 -6.05 2.25
N PRO A 113 -17.45 -6.66 2.17
CA PRO A 113 -18.16 -7.15 3.35
C PRO A 113 -17.36 -8.17 4.17
N SER A 114 -16.39 -8.87 3.57
CA SER A 114 -15.57 -9.88 4.23
C SER A 114 -14.29 -9.32 4.87
N ILE A 115 -14.01 -8.03 4.69
CA ILE A 115 -12.79 -7.37 5.18
C ILE A 115 -13.17 -6.24 6.12
N GLY A 116 -12.44 -6.13 7.24
CA GLY A 116 -12.67 -5.09 8.24
C GLY A 116 -12.49 -3.66 7.68
N THR A 117 -12.85 -2.67 8.49
CA THR A 117 -12.76 -1.25 8.11
C THR A 117 -11.32 -0.83 7.81
N ARG A 118 -11.17 0.12 6.88
CA ARG A 118 -9.88 0.68 6.48
C ARG A 118 -9.67 2.05 7.13
N THR A 119 -8.43 2.35 7.46
CA THR A 119 -7.99 3.66 7.92
C THR A 119 -6.78 4.08 7.11
N HIS A 120 -6.77 5.34 6.69
CA HIS A 120 -5.68 5.95 5.95
C HIS A 120 -5.03 7.02 6.82
N THR A 121 -3.71 7.13 6.74
CA THR A 121 -2.93 8.12 7.48
C THR A 121 -1.93 8.75 6.52
N VAL A 122 -1.89 10.07 6.50
CA VAL A 122 -0.88 10.85 5.78
C VAL A 122 0.00 11.50 6.84
N ILE A 123 1.31 11.27 6.74
CA ILE A 123 2.31 11.91 7.59
C ILE A 123 3.18 12.74 6.65
N LEU A 124 3.19 14.06 6.86
CA LEU A 124 4.08 14.97 6.16
C LEU A 124 5.22 15.26 7.12
N ILE A 125 6.47 15.17 6.66
CA ILE A 125 7.64 15.48 7.48
C ILE A 125 8.51 16.44 6.68
N ASN A 126 8.82 17.59 7.26
CA ASN A 126 9.67 18.56 6.59
C ASN A 126 11.16 18.23 6.78
N ALA A 127 12.04 18.97 6.09
CA ALA A 127 13.49 18.75 6.17
C ALA A 127 14.10 18.97 7.57
N LYS A 128 13.37 19.58 8.50
CA LYS A 128 13.76 19.76 9.91
C LYS A 128 13.25 18.63 10.81
N GLY A 129 12.51 17.66 10.27
CA GLY A 129 11.90 16.57 11.02
C GLY A 129 10.60 16.93 11.72
N GLU A 130 9.97 18.04 11.37
CA GLU A 130 8.69 18.47 11.95
C GLU A 130 7.54 17.83 11.17
N VAL A 131 6.51 17.38 11.89
CA VAL A 131 5.27 16.78 11.36
C VAL A 131 4.16 17.81 11.24
#